data_AF-A0A955VN17-F1
#
_entry.id   AF-A0A955VN17-F1
#
_cell.length_a   1.000
_cell.length_b   1.000
_cell.length_c   1.000
_cell.angle_alpha   90.00
_cell.angle_beta   90.00
_cell.angle_gamma   90.00
#
_symmetry.space_group_name_H-M   'P 1'
#
loop_
_entity.id
_entity.type
_entity.pdbx_description
1 polymer ?
#
loop_
_entity_poly.entity_id
_entity_poly.type
_entity_poly.pdbx_seq_one_letter_code
_entity_poly.pdbx_strand_id
1 'polypeptide(L)'
;MILAQSKSGRRFVGRLDCGSDFHESIKRICEQHEIKCAEIRAIGAFSSVSLQDFDQDRKSFKALQRHKEPYAVLSLHGNISSNRDEELSIVAHATLSWEDRGRANVIGGRLVEARIYVLEFVL
;
A
#
# COMPACT_ATOMS: atom_id res chain seq x y z
N MET A 1 -21.92 -7.33 6.16
CA MET A 1 -22.75 -6.45 5.29
C MET A 1 -21.99 -6.26 3.99
N ILE A 2 -22.63 -6.51 2.83
CA ILE A 2 -22.03 -6.30 1.51
C ILE A 2 -22.37 -4.87 1.07
N LEU A 3 -21.37 -4.07 0.71
CA LEU A 3 -21.56 -2.66 0.31
C LEU A 3 -21.69 -2.48 -1.20
N ALA A 4 -21.02 -3.32 -2.00
CA ALA A 4 -21.05 -3.23 -3.46
C ALA A 4 -20.73 -4.59 -4.10
N GLN A 5 -21.21 -4.80 -5.33
CA GLN A 5 -20.85 -5.93 -6.19
C GLN A 5 -20.20 -5.41 -7.47
N SER A 6 -18.97 -5.84 -7.75
CA SER A 6 -18.33 -5.62 -9.06
C SER A 6 -18.73 -6.73 -10.03
N LYS A 7 -18.99 -6.39 -11.31
CA LYS A 7 -19.35 -7.36 -12.37
C LYS A 7 -18.33 -7.40 -13.50
N SER A 8 -17.77 -6.25 -13.90
CA SER A 8 -16.67 -6.11 -14.86
C SER A 8 -15.97 -4.77 -14.60
N GLY A 9 -14.81 -4.81 -13.96
CA GLY A 9 -14.02 -3.61 -13.65
C GLY A 9 -13.04 -3.26 -14.78
N ARG A 10 -12.66 -1.98 -14.85
CA ARG A 10 -11.43 -1.59 -15.55
C ARG A 10 -10.24 -2.16 -14.78
N ARG A 11 -9.16 -2.50 -15.49
CA ARG A 11 -7.90 -2.94 -14.89
C ARG A 11 -6.78 -2.03 -15.38
N PHE A 12 -6.06 -1.43 -14.46
CA PHE A 12 -4.95 -0.55 -14.71
C PHE A 12 -3.67 -1.29 -14.34
N VAL A 13 -2.72 -1.32 -15.28
CA VAL A 13 -1.38 -1.85 -15.04
C VAL A 13 -0.42 -0.71 -15.27
N GLY A 14 0.44 -0.45 -14.29
CA GLY A 14 1.28 0.72 -14.33
C GLY A 14 2.53 0.58 -13.48
N ARG A 15 3.38 1.59 -13.60
CA ARG A 15 4.60 1.75 -12.84
C ARG A 15 4.62 3.14 -12.21
N LEU A 16 5.07 3.20 -10.97
CA LEU A 16 5.37 4.42 -10.23
C LEU A 16 6.88 4.52 -10.07
N ASP A 17 7.43 5.69 -10.39
CA ASP A 17 8.86 5.97 -10.29
C ASP A 17 9.22 6.63 -8.95
N CYS A 18 10.52 6.80 -8.74
CA CYS A 18 11.11 7.25 -7.49
C CYS A 18 10.59 8.64 -7.04
N GLY A 19 10.38 8.78 -5.73
CA GLY A 19 10.27 10.09 -5.06
C GLY A 19 8.88 10.44 -4.54
N SER A 20 7.82 9.82 -5.05
CA SER A 20 6.46 10.04 -4.54
C SER A 20 6.10 9.12 -3.37
N ASP A 21 5.11 9.53 -2.59
CA ASP A 21 4.48 8.65 -1.59
C ASP A 21 3.49 7.70 -2.27
N PHE A 22 3.41 6.46 -1.76
CA PHE A 22 2.50 5.44 -2.26
C PHE A 22 1.03 5.85 -2.20
N HIS A 23 0.54 6.30 -1.04
CA HIS A 23 -0.87 6.63 -0.87
C HIS A 23 -1.26 7.83 -1.73
N GLU A 24 -0.40 8.84 -1.78
CA GLU A 24 -0.61 10.01 -2.63
C GLU A 24 -0.65 9.63 -4.12
N SER A 25 0.26 8.76 -4.57
CA SER A 25 0.32 8.33 -5.98
C SER A 25 -0.93 7.55 -6.38
N ILE A 26 -1.38 6.61 -5.54
CA ILE A 26 -2.60 5.83 -5.79
C ILE A 26 -3.83 6.71 -5.73
N LYS A 27 -3.91 7.66 -4.78
CA LYS A 27 -5.00 8.62 -4.68
C LYS A 27 -5.15 9.43 -5.98
N ARG A 28 -4.04 9.96 -6.52
CA ARG A 28 -4.03 10.70 -7.79
C ARG A 28 -4.51 9.85 -8.97
N ILE A 29 -4.07 8.59 -9.06
CA ILE A 29 -4.55 7.66 -10.11
C ILE A 29 -6.07 7.45 -9.98
N CYS A 30 -6.56 7.23 -8.76
CA CYS A 30 -7.97 7.04 -8.51
C CYS A 30 -8.80 8.28 -8.86
N GLU A 31 -8.33 9.47 -8.50
CA GLU A 31 -8.99 10.73 -8.86
C GLU A 31 -9.01 10.95 -10.38
N GLN A 32 -7.87 10.77 -11.06
CA GLN A 32 -7.74 10.95 -12.50
C GLN A 32 -8.65 10.01 -13.31
N HIS A 33 -8.89 8.79 -12.80
CA HIS A 33 -9.67 7.77 -13.48
C HIS A 33 -11.05 7.54 -12.84
N GLU A 34 -11.48 8.36 -11.90
CA GLU A 34 -12.79 8.27 -11.23
C GLU A 34 -13.01 6.88 -10.57
N ILE A 35 -11.98 6.36 -9.90
CA ILE A 35 -12.01 5.06 -9.20
C ILE A 35 -12.50 5.28 -7.76
N LYS A 36 -13.70 4.79 -7.45
CA LYS A 36 -14.30 4.86 -6.10
C LYS A 36 -14.10 3.60 -5.26
N CYS A 37 -13.78 2.48 -5.91
CA CYS A 37 -13.56 1.18 -5.28
C CYS A 37 -12.64 0.33 -6.17
N ALA A 38 -11.61 -0.28 -5.59
CA ALA A 38 -10.69 -1.16 -6.30
C ALA A 38 -9.94 -2.09 -5.33
N GLU A 39 -9.35 -3.16 -5.88
CA GLU A 39 -8.24 -3.88 -5.23
C GLU A 39 -6.93 -3.35 -5.80
N ILE A 40 -5.87 -3.34 -5.01
CA ILE A 40 -4.52 -3.04 -5.52
C ILE A 40 -3.56 -4.15 -5.14
N ARG A 41 -2.70 -4.51 -6.09
CA ARG A 41 -1.58 -5.44 -5.90
C ARG A 41 -0.33 -4.80 -6.48
N ALA A 42 0.80 -4.89 -5.78
CA ALA A 42 2.05 -4.33 -6.28
C ALA A 42 3.29 -5.09 -5.82
N ILE A 43 4.36 -4.93 -6.60
CA ILE A 43 5.73 -5.39 -6.30
C ILE A 43 6.72 -4.29 -6.69
N GLY A 44 7.96 -4.39 -6.22
CA GLY A 44 8.99 -3.39 -6.53
C GLY A 44 9.88 -3.11 -5.31
N ALA A 45 10.14 -1.84 -5.04
CA ALA A 45 10.96 -1.40 -3.92
C ALA A 45 10.52 -0.05 -3.37
N PHE A 46 10.60 0.08 -2.04
CA PHE A 46 10.48 1.34 -1.32
C PHE A 46 11.84 1.80 -0.81
N SER A 47 12.07 3.10 -0.76
CA SER A 47 13.28 3.70 -0.15
C SER A 47 13.12 3.98 1.34
N SER A 48 11.87 4.04 1.82
CA SER A 48 11.53 4.07 3.24
C SER A 48 10.08 3.66 3.43
N VAL A 49 9.78 3.05 4.57
CA VAL A 49 8.42 2.61 4.91
C VAL A 49 8.10 2.90 6.38
N SER A 50 6.83 3.16 6.64
CA SER A 50 6.26 3.19 7.98
C SER A 50 5.17 2.13 8.08
N LEU A 51 5.32 1.19 9.02
CA LEU A 51 4.38 0.10 9.27
C LEU A 51 3.70 0.25 10.63
N GLN A 52 2.44 -0.16 10.74
CA GLN A 52 1.71 -0.11 11.99
C GLN A 52 0.77 -1.30 12.17
N ASP A 53 0.89 -1.99 13.30
CA ASP A 53 -0.02 -3.08 13.65
C ASP A 53 -1.11 -2.60 14.62
N PHE A 54 -2.26 -3.25 14.56
CA PHE A 54 -3.34 -3.05 15.53
C PHE A 54 -3.23 -4.10 16.66
N ASP A 55 -3.15 -3.64 17.90
CA ASP A 55 -3.19 -4.48 19.09
C ASP A 55 -4.66 -4.74 19.47
N GLN A 56 -5.10 -5.98 19.32
CA GLN A 56 -6.50 -6.36 19.56
C GLN A 56 -6.85 -6.40 21.05
N ASP A 57 -5.89 -6.76 21.91
CA ASP A 57 -6.10 -6.83 23.36
C ASP A 57 -6.26 -5.43 23.93
N ARG A 58 -5.40 -4.51 23.49
CA ARG A 58 -5.44 -3.10 23.90
C ARG A 58 -6.38 -2.24 23.06
N LYS A 59 -7.01 -2.81 22.02
CA LYS A 59 -7.89 -2.12 21.05
C LYS A 59 -7.31 -0.79 20.56
N SER A 60 -6.00 -0.77 20.27
CA SER A 60 -5.27 0.43 19.89
C SER A 60 -4.16 0.10 18.90
N PHE A 61 -3.75 1.09 18.11
CA PHE A 61 -2.60 0.91 17.24
C PHE A 61 -1.30 0.86 18.04
N LYS A 62 -0.40 -0.05 17.66
CA LYS A 62 0.97 -0.08 18.17
C LYS A 62 1.74 1.15 17.68
N ALA A 63 2.91 1.36 18.28
CA ALA A 63 3.83 2.40 17.84
C ALA A 63 4.19 2.23 16.35
N LEU A 64 4.25 3.34 15.62
CA LEU A 64 4.63 3.35 14.21
C LEU A 64 6.09 2.92 14.06
N GLN A 65 6.32 1.85 13.32
CA GLN A 65 7.65 1.32 13.02
C GLN A 65 8.15 2.02 11.76
N ARG A 66 9.22 2.80 11.88
CA ARG A 66 9.79 3.58 10.77
C ARG A 66 11.08 2.93 10.31
N HIS A 67 11.17 2.66 9.02
CA HIS A 67 12.31 2.04 8.38
C HIS A 67 12.81 2.92 7.25
N LYS A 68 14.10 3.27 7.26
CA LYS A 68 14.71 4.26 6.34
C LYS A 68 15.77 3.65 5.42
N GLU A 69 15.61 2.37 5.10
CA GLU A 69 16.50 1.62 4.22
C GLU A 69 15.74 1.19 2.96
N PRO A 70 16.42 0.79 1.88
CA PRO A 70 15.78 0.19 0.73
C PRO A 70 15.14 -1.17 1.10
N TYR A 71 13.84 -1.31 0.83
CA TYR A 71 13.11 -2.56 1.03
C TYR A 71 12.52 -3.05 -0.28
N ALA A 72 12.81 -4.29 -0.64
CA ALA A 72 12.13 -4.98 -1.73
C ALA A 72 10.71 -5.35 -1.29
N VAL A 73 9.72 -4.97 -2.09
CA VAL A 73 8.30 -5.29 -1.90
C VAL A 73 8.05 -6.67 -2.49
N LEU A 74 8.06 -7.70 -1.62
CA LEU A 74 7.76 -9.07 -2.01
C LEU A 74 6.29 -9.25 -2.38
N SER A 75 5.43 -8.52 -1.69
CA SER A 75 3.99 -8.52 -1.91
C SER A 75 3.40 -7.27 -1.29
N LEU A 76 2.52 -6.59 -2.03
CA LEU A 76 1.64 -5.54 -1.51
C LEU A 76 0.22 -5.87 -1.95
N HIS A 77 -0.71 -5.86 -0.99
CA HIS A 77 -2.13 -6.03 -1.24
C HIS A 77 -2.93 -4.97 -0.50
N GLY A 78 -3.93 -4.42 -1.17
CA GLY A 78 -4.80 -3.45 -0.55
C GLY A 78 -6.14 -3.33 -1.25
N ASN A 79 -6.96 -2.45 -0.70
CA ASN A 79 -8.20 -2.01 -1.32
C ASN A 79 -8.36 -0.50 -1.20
N ILE A 80 -9.18 0.03 -2.10
CA ILE A 80 -9.62 1.41 -2.14
C ILE A 80 -11.12 1.40 -1.97
N SER A 81 -11.63 2.33 -1.16
CA SER A 81 -13.06 2.58 -0.98
C SER A 81 -13.30 4.06 -0.78
N SER A 82 -14.47 4.57 -1.15
CA SER A 82 -14.89 5.92 -0.84
C SER A 82 -15.94 5.94 0.28
N ASN A 83 -15.89 6.93 1.15
CA ASN A 83 -16.99 7.19 2.09
C ASN A 83 -18.17 7.92 1.39
N ARG A 84 -19.17 8.35 2.16
CA ARG A 84 -20.36 9.05 1.62
C ARG A 84 -20.04 10.44 1.06
N ASP A 85 -18.93 11.03 1.50
CA ASP A 85 -18.45 12.35 1.08
C ASP A 85 -17.45 12.25 -0.08
N GLU A 86 -17.41 11.08 -0.74
CA GLU A 86 -16.49 10.73 -1.84
C GLU A 86 -15.00 10.76 -1.47
N GLU A 87 -14.65 10.80 -0.18
CA GLU A 87 -13.27 10.75 0.28
C GLU A 87 -12.71 9.33 0.14
N LEU A 88 -11.58 9.21 -0.55
CA LEU A 88 -10.88 7.94 -0.76
C LEU A 88 -10.13 7.48 0.48
N SER A 89 -10.39 6.23 0.88
CA SER A 89 -9.65 5.47 1.87
C SER A 89 -8.87 4.35 1.19
N ILE A 90 -7.55 4.36 1.37
CA ILE A 90 -6.63 3.36 0.82
C ILE A 90 -6.08 2.58 1.99
N VAL A 91 -6.27 1.26 1.98
CA VAL A 91 -5.73 0.36 2.99
C VAL A 91 -4.88 -0.68 2.31
N ALA A 92 -3.58 -0.68 2.61
CA ALA A 92 -2.63 -1.65 2.08
C ALA A 92 -1.82 -2.32 3.19
N HIS A 93 -1.45 -3.57 2.96
CA HIS A 93 -0.44 -4.30 3.72
C HIS A 93 0.68 -4.70 2.77
N ALA A 94 1.89 -4.77 3.30
CA ALA A 94 3.06 -5.19 2.52
C ALA A 94 3.87 -6.22 3.29
N THR A 95 4.48 -7.13 2.54
CA THR A 95 5.60 -7.97 2.97
C THR A 95 6.85 -7.44 2.29
N LEU A 96 7.83 -7.08 3.10
CA LEU A 96 9.03 -6.36 2.68
C LEU A 96 10.26 -7.16 3.08
N SER A 97 11.29 -7.11 2.25
CA SER A 97 12.57 -7.73 2.57
C SER A 97 13.73 -6.77 2.39
N TRP A 98 14.78 -7.02 3.16
CA TRP A 98 16.07 -6.35 3.03
C TRP A 98 17.17 -7.36 3.35
N GLU A 99 18.38 -7.04 2.92
CA GLU A 99 19.56 -7.82 3.22
C GLU A 99 20.35 -7.13 4.34
N ASP A 100 20.78 -7.91 5.33
CA ASP A 100 21.73 -7.47 6.35
C ASP A 100 22.78 -8.56 6.57
N ARG A 101 24.05 -8.25 6.25
CA ARG A 101 25.24 -9.12 6.41
C ARG A 101 25.09 -10.52 5.80
N GLY A 102 24.62 -10.58 4.56
CA GLY A 102 24.38 -11.80 3.79
C GLY A 102 23.12 -12.55 4.19
N ARG A 103 22.25 -11.99 5.05
CA ARG A 103 21.00 -12.62 5.49
C ARG A 103 19.81 -11.84 4.99
N ALA A 104 18.87 -12.55 4.37
CA ALA A 104 17.57 -11.99 4.02
C ALA A 104 16.70 -11.88 5.27
N ASN A 105 16.17 -10.69 5.52
CA ASN A 105 15.21 -10.41 6.57
C ASN A 105 13.86 -10.06 5.93
N VAL A 106 12.77 -10.32 6.65
CA VAL A 106 11.41 -10.04 6.20
C VAL A 106 10.63 -9.39 7.32
N ILE A 107 9.90 -8.32 6.98
CA ILE A 107 8.90 -7.68 7.84
C ILE A 107 7.60 -7.55 7.08
N GLY A 108 6.50 -7.39 7.81
CA GLY A 108 5.22 -7.09 7.21
C GLY A 108 4.29 -6.37 8.17
N GLY A 109 3.29 -5.71 7.62
CA GLY A 109 2.32 -4.94 8.41
C GLY A 109 1.46 -4.05 7.52
N ARG A 110 0.58 -3.28 8.15
CA ARG A 110 -0.19 -2.24 7.45
C ARG A 110 0.74 -1.11 7.05
N LEU A 111 0.70 -0.76 5.77
CA LEU A 111 1.47 0.35 5.23
C LEU A 111 0.79 1.67 5.62
N VAL A 112 1.52 2.55 6.32
CA VAL A 112 1.02 3.87 6.74
C VAL A 112 1.62 4.97 5.86
N GLU A 113 2.91 4.86 5.54
CA GLU A 113 3.63 5.77 4.65
C GLU A 113 4.68 4.95 3.89
N ALA A 114 4.91 5.25 2.62
CA ALA A 114 5.96 4.58 1.87
C ALA A 114 6.48 5.45 0.73
N ARG A 115 7.80 5.66 0.72
CA ARG A 115 8.45 6.36 -0.38
C ARG A 115 8.83 5.38 -1.47
N ILE A 116 8.33 5.63 -2.68
CA ILE A 116 8.56 4.79 -3.84
C ILE A 116 10.00 4.97 -4.31
N TYR A 117 10.68 3.86 -4.57
CA TYR A 117 11.86 3.82 -5.43
C TYR A 117 11.46 3.37 -6.84
N VAL A 118 10.77 2.23 -6.93
CA VAL A 118 10.07 1.77 -8.13
C VAL A 118 8.93 0.85 -7.70
N LEU A 119 7.74 0.98 -8.27
CA LEU A 119 6.64 0.10 -7.93
C LEU A 119 5.81 -0.22 -9.17
N GLU A 120 5.63 -1.50 -9.46
CA GLU A 120 4.74 -1.98 -10.52
C GLU A 120 3.45 -2.50 -9.87
N PHE A 121 2.30 -2.07 -10.40
CA PHE A 121 1.02 -2.36 -9.79
C PHE A 121 -0.03 -2.84 -10.78
N VAL A 122 -1.01 -3.55 -10.22
CA VAL A 122 -2.29 -3.85 -10.81
C VAL A 122 -3.37 -3.23 -9.92
N LEU A 123 -4.26 -2.44 -10.51
CA LEU A 123 -5.38 -1.75 -9.87
C LEU A 123 -6.69 -2.03 -10.62
#